data_AF-A0A661RDH1-F1
#
_entry.id   AF-A0A661RDH1-F1
#
_cell.length_a   1.000
_cell.length_b   1.000
_cell.length_c   1.000
_cell.angle_alpha   90.00
_cell.angle_beta   90.00
_cell.angle_gamma   90.00
#
_symmetry.space_group_name_H-M   'P 1'
#
loop_
_entity.id
_entity.type
_entity.pdbx_description
1 polymer ?
#
loop_
_entity_poly.entity_id
_entity_poly.type
_entity_poly.pdbx_seq_one_letter_code
_entity_poly.pdbx_strand_id
1 'polypeptide(L)'
;MTFTEVEQLEGEKGDFQVSLKTRPRYIIEELCTGCTTCMEYCPKEYPDKFNQDISRNKAIHVYFSQAIPLVSYIDDSCLYLEEGKCDICRGVC
;
A
#
# COMPACT_ATOMS: atom_id res chain seq x y z
N MET A 1 -6.87 12.24 -1.44
CA MET A 1 -6.35 11.26 -0.46
C MET A 1 -6.48 9.89 -1.09
N THR A 2 -5.43 9.08 -1.06
CA THR A 2 -5.45 7.70 -1.59
C THR A 2 -5.33 6.74 -0.42
N PHE A 3 -5.72 5.47 -0.59
CA PHE A 3 -5.78 4.52 0.52
C PHE A 3 -6.77 4.92 1.64
N THR A 4 -7.73 5.79 1.32
CA THR A 4 -8.70 6.32 2.28
C THR A 4 -10.10 5.83 1.94
N GLU A 5 -10.80 5.31 2.93
CA GLU A 5 -12.21 4.90 2.84
C GLU A 5 -13.08 5.77 3.75
N VAL A 6 -14.36 5.92 3.39
CA VAL A 6 -15.34 6.59 4.26
C VAL A 6 -15.75 5.61 5.34
N GLU A 7 -15.54 5.99 6.59
CA GLU A 7 -15.93 5.18 7.75
C GLU A 7 -17.33 5.57 8.22
N GLN A 8 -17.66 6.86 8.21
CA GLN A 8 -18.94 7.37 8.70
C GLN A 8 -19.31 8.67 7.96
N LEU A 9 -20.61 8.86 7.77
CA LEU A 9 -21.17 10.08 7.19
C LEU A 9 -22.39 10.49 8.01
N GLU A 10 -22.35 11.71 8.53
CA GLU A 10 -23.39 12.30 9.37
C GLU A 10 -23.75 13.70 8.86
N GLY A 11 -24.89 14.22 9.32
CA GLY A 11 -25.38 15.54 8.95
C GLY A 11 -26.43 15.51 7.84
N GLU A 12 -26.62 16.67 7.20
CA GLU A 12 -27.71 16.88 6.24
C GLU A 12 -27.25 17.66 5.02
N LYS A 13 -28.17 17.90 4.07
CA LYS A 13 -27.85 18.52 2.79
C LYS A 13 -27.20 19.90 3.00
N GLY A 14 -25.93 20.00 2.66
CA GLY A 14 -25.15 21.23 2.75
C GLY A 14 -24.25 21.32 3.98
N ASP A 15 -24.40 20.40 4.94
CA ASP A 15 -23.56 20.31 6.14
C ASP A 15 -23.35 18.84 6.52
N PHE A 16 -22.41 18.20 5.82
CA PHE A 16 -22.03 16.81 6.08
C PHE A 16 -20.70 16.75 6.82
N GLN A 17 -20.68 15.94 7.87
CA GLN A 17 -19.45 15.53 8.54
C GLN A 17 -19.08 14.12 8.08
N VAL A 18 -17.86 13.97 7.56
CA VAL A 18 -17.37 12.70 7.01
C VAL A 18 -16.14 12.25 7.79
N SER A 19 -16.23 11.09 8.41
CA SER A 19 -15.09 10.41 9.03
C SER A 19 -14.39 9.56 7.98
N LEU A 20 -13.10 9.81 7.79
CA LEU A 20 -12.27 9.13 6.81
C LEU A 20 -11.23 8.26 7.50
N LYS A 21 -11.10 7.01 7.05
CA LYS A 21 -10.08 6.09 7.52
C LYS A 21 -9.03 5.91 6.43
N THR A 22 -7.81 6.34 6.69
CA THR A 22 -6.68 6.13 5.77
C THR A 22 -5.90 4.90 6.23
N ARG A 23 -5.80 3.89 5.36
CA ARG A 23 -5.03 2.68 5.62
C ARG A 23 -3.53 3.00 5.55
N PRO A 24 -2.72 2.52 6.49
CA PRO A 24 -1.28 2.76 6.46
C PRO A 24 -0.67 2.07 5.24
N ARG A 25 0.16 2.79 4.50
CA ARG A 25 1.01 2.20 3.46
C ARG A 25 2.22 1.46 4.02
N TYR A 26 2.52 1.67 5.31
CA TYR A 26 3.75 1.26 6.00
C TYR A 26 5.03 1.84 5.39
N ILE A 27 4.89 2.92 4.63
CA ILE A 27 5.96 3.67 3.96
C ILE A 27 5.81 5.13 4.34
N ILE A 28 6.95 5.79 4.57
CA ILE A 28 7.01 7.24 4.78
C ILE A 28 6.88 7.90 3.39
N GLU A 29 5.69 8.38 3.05
CA GLU A 29 5.34 8.80 1.68
C GLU A 29 6.23 9.93 1.16
N GLU A 30 6.61 10.86 2.05
CA GLU A 30 7.45 12.01 1.74
C GLU A 30 8.91 11.65 1.40
N LEU A 31 9.36 10.45 1.79
CA LEU A 31 10.71 9.95 1.47
C LEU A 31 10.70 8.95 0.32
N CYS A 32 9.53 8.43 -0.08
CA CYS A 32 9.43 7.43 -1.12
C CYS A 32 9.61 8.07 -2.50
N THR A 33 10.63 7.62 -3.23
CA THR A 33 10.92 8.10 -4.60
C THR A 33 10.23 7.30 -5.70
N GLY A 34 9.60 6.18 -5.36
CA GLY A 34 9.02 5.25 -6.34
C GLY A 34 10.05 4.46 -7.15
N CYS A 35 11.30 4.33 -6.68
CA CYS A 35 12.39 3.65 -7.39
C CYS A 35 12.22 2.14 -7.60
N THR A 36 11.28 1.51 -6.91
CA THR A 36 10.94 0.07 -7.00
C THR A 36 11.99 -0.95 -6.53
N THR A 37 13.16 -0.53 -6.06
CA THR A 37 14.21 -1.44 -5.56
C THR A 37 13.71 -2.38 -4.45
N CYS A 38 12.89 -1.89 -3.53
CA CYS A 38 12.32 -2.69 -2.45
C CYS A 38 11.42 -3.84 -2.96
N MET A 39 10.82 -3.70 -4.15
CA MET A 39 9.98 -4.72 -4.78
C MET A 39 10.83 -5.88 -5.29
N GLU A 40 11.99 -5.59 -5.90
CA GLU A 40 12.91 -6.60 -6.45
C GLU A 40 13.41 -7.58 -5.37
N TYR A 41 13.69 -7.07 -4.17
CA TYR A 41 14.24 -7.85 -3.07
C TYR A 41 13.19 -8.51 -2.17
N CYS A 42 11.90 -8.22 -2.35
CA CYS A 42 10.86 -8.82 -1.53
C CYS A 42 10.70 -10.32 -1.85
N PRO A 43 10.87 -11.23 -0.87
CA PRO A 43 10.78 -12.66 -1.13
C PRO A 43 9.34 -13.17 -1.21
N LYS A 44 8.37 -12.42 -0.67
CA LYS A 44 6.95 -12.81 -0.63
C LYS A 44 6.26 -12.42 -1.93
N GLU A 45 5.62 -13.40 -2.55
CA GLU A 45 4.69 -13.20 -3.65
C GLU A 45 3.26 -13.46 -3.20
N TYR A 46 2.32 -12.69 -3.76
CA TYR A 46 0.89 -12.85 -3.52
C TYR A 46 0.10 -12.54 -4.80
N PRO A 47 -1.17 -13.01 -4.93
CA PRO A 47 -1.99 -12.74 -6.11
C PRO A 47 -2.19 -11.25 -6.37
N ASP A 48 -1.98 -10.80 -7.60
CA ASP A 48 -2.12 -9.40 -7.96
C ASP A 48 -3.59 -9.01 -8.15
N LYS A 49 -4.18 -8.45 -7.09
CA LYS A 49 -5.57 -8.00 -7.08
C LYS A 49 -5.87 -6.94 -8.14
N PHE A 50 -4.90 -6.09 -8.49
CA PHE A 50 -5.09 -5.08 -9.55
C PHE A 50 -5.32 -5.77 -10.89
N ASN A 51 -4.53 -6.80 -11.18
CA ASN A 51 -4.62 -7.61 -12.39
C ASN A 51 -5.63 -8.77 -12.27
N GLN A 52 -6.60 -8.71 -11.35
CA GLN A 52 -7.63 -9.76 -11.20
C GLN A 52 -7.03 -11.16 -10.95
N ASP A 53 -5.96 -11.22 -10.16
CA ASP A 53 -5.27 -12.45 -9.74
C ASP A 53 -4.66 -13.28 -10.88
N ILE A 54 -4.57 -12.73 -12.11
CA ILE A 54 -3.96 -13.41 -13.26
C ILE A 54 -2.43 -13.38 -13.23
N SER A 55 -1.85 -12.55 -12.37
CA SER A 55 -0.41 -12.41 -12.15
C SER A 55 -0.11 -12.38 -10.65
N ARG A 56 1.18 -12.35 -10.32
CA ARG A 56 1.66 -12.23 -8.95
C ARG A 56 2.31 -10.88 -8.73
N ASN A 57 2.13 -10.37 -7.52
CA ASN A 57 2.79 -9.17 -7.04
C ASN A 57 3.65 -9.47 -5.81
N LYS A 58 4.53 -8.55 -5.44
CA LYS A 58 5.38 -8.63 -4.26
C LYS A 58 4.69 -8.00 -3.06
N ALA A 59 4.95 -8.46 -1.84
CA ALA A 59 4.27 -7.89 -0.67
C ALA A 59 4.48 -6.36 -0.54
N ILE A 60 5.60 -5.82 -0.99
CA ILE A 60 5.80 -4.38 -1.21
C ILE A 60 5.82 -4.07 -2.71
N HIS A 61 4.93 -3.17 -3.17
CA HIS A 61 4.78 -2.83 -4.59
C HIS A 61 3.97 -1.55 -4.82
N VAL A 62 3.87 -1.12 -6.09
CA VAL A 62 2.88 -0.15 -6.58
C VAL A 62 1.84 -0.89 -7.43
N TYR A 63 0.62 -0.36 -7.54
CA TYR A 63 -0.44 -1.00 -8.33
C TYR A 63 -0.08 -1.19 -9.80
N PHE A 64 0.48 -0.13 -10.42
CA PHE A 64 0.94 -0.12 -11.80
C PHE A 64 1.95 1.02 -11.99
N SER A 65 2.71 1.00 -13.09
CA SER A 65 3.85 1.90 -13.31
C SER A 65 3.50 3.38 -13.46
N GLN A 66 2.24 3.71 -13.76
CA GLN A 66 1.73 5.08 -13.84
C GLN A 66 0.83 5.46 -12.65
N ALA A 67 0.88 4.72 -11.53
CA ALA A 67 0.08 5.02 -10.35
C ALA A 67 0.36 6.42 -9.80
N ILE A 68 -0.69 7.12 -9.37
CA ILE A 68 -0.60 8.45 -8.74
C ILE A 68 -1.28 8.41 -7.36
N PRO A 69 -0.56 8.69 -6.25
CA PRO A 69 0.88 8.93 -6.20
C PRO A 69 1.68 7.66 -6.49
N LEU A 70 2.89 7.81 -7.06
CA LEU A 70 3.81 6.69 -7.31
C LEU A 70 4.56 6.31 -6.03
N VAL A 71 3.80 5.88 -5.03
CA VAL A 71 4.29 5.50 -3.71
C VAL A 71 3.98 4.04 -3.47
N SER A 72 5.02 3.28 -3.10
CA SER A 72 4.88 1.87 -2.76
C SER A 72 4.01 1.69 -1.51
N TYR A 73 3.36 0.56 -1.39
CA TYR A 73 2.68 0.15 -0.17
C TYR A 73 3.02 -1.29 0.17
N ILE A 74 2.87 -1.64 1.44
CA ILE A 74 3.05 -3.01 1.93
C ILE A 74 1.66 -3.64 2.13
N ASP A 75 1.40 -4.77 1.46
CA ASP A 75 0.21 -5.60 1.64
C ASP A 75 0.28 -6.40 2.95
N ASP A 76 -0.88 -6.71 3.52
CA ASP A 76 -1.00 -7.46 4.78
C ASP A 76 -0.36 -8.85 4.72
N SER A 77 -0.17 -9.42 3.51
CA SER A 77 0.54 -10.68 3.29
C SER A 77 2.06 -10.60 3.56
N CYS A 78 2.58 -9.45 3.97
CA CYS A 78 3.98 -9.23 4.28
C CYS A 78 4.45 -10.08 5.48
N LEU A 79 5.55 -10.81 5.31
CA LEU A 79 6.13 -11.67 6.36
C LEU A 79 6.53 -10.92 7.63
N TYR A 80 6.81 -9.61 7.54
CA TYR A 80 7.02 -8.79 8.72
C TYR A 80 5.73 -8.48 9.48
N LEU A 81 4.64 -8.18 8.75
CA LEU A 81 3.35 -7.87 9.35
C LEU A 81 2.69 -9.14 9.93
N GLU A 82 2.84 -10.28 9.25
CA GLU A 82 2.31 -11.58 9.69
C GLU A 82 3.11 -12.17 10.86
N GLU A 83 4.46 -12.19 10.76
CA GLU A 83 5.31 -12.97 11.67
C GLU A 83 6.48 -12.20 12.31
N GLY A 84 6.74 -10.95 11.89
CA GLY A 84 7.85 -10.14 12.41
C GLY A 84 9.25 -10.56 11.93
N LYS A 85 9.37 -11.36 10.87
CA LYS A 85 10.63 -12.04 10.50
C LYS A 85 11.43 -11.44 9.34
N CYS A 86 10.89 -10.50 8.57
CA CYS A 86 11.51 -10.03 7.33
C CYS A 86 11.74 -8.51 7.34
N ASP A 87 12.96 -8.05 7.09
CA ASP A 87 13.32 -6.63 7.06
C ASP A 87 14.12 -6.22 5.81
N ILE A 88 14.21 -7.12 4.81
CA ILE A 88 15.05 -6.94 3.62
C ILE A 88 14.73 -5.63 2.88
N CYS A 89 13.45 -5.31 2.69
CA CYS A 89 13.03 -4.10 1.98
C CYS A 89 13.46 -2.81 2.70
N ARG A 90 13.64 -2.84 4.03
CA ARG A 90 14.17 -1.70 4.80
C ARG A 90 15.67 -1.51 4.57
N GLY A 91 16.43 -2.60 4.41
CA GLY A 91 17.87 -2.54 4.20
C GLY A 91 18.28 -2.02 2.82
N VAL A 92 17.42 -2.17 1.82
CA VAL A 92 17.68 -1.72 0.43
C VAL A 92 17.00 -0.39 0.06
N CYS A 93 16.20 0.18 0.97
CA CYS A 93 15.44 1.41 0.75
C CYS A 93 16.28 2.66 1.02
#